data_AF-V7B8L1-F1
#
_entry.id   AF-V7B8L1-F1
#
_cell.length_a   1.000
_cell.length_b   1.000
_cell.length_c   1.000
_cell.angle_alpha   90.00
_cell.angle_beta   90.00
_cell.angle_gamma   90.00
#
_symmetry.space_group_name_H-M   'P 1'
#
loop_
_entity.id
_entity.type
_entity.pdbx_description
1 polymer ?
#
loop_
_entity_poly.entity_id
_entity_poly.type
_entity_poly.pdbx_seq_one_letter_code
_entity_poly.pdbx_strand_id
1 'polypeptide(L)'
;MVMWREMVLLVMFLLFVVQQICATHEREKTMDCPTSSCGKITNISRPFRLKRDPIHCGDSRYELDCENNVTVLYLFSGKYHVQAINYHNFTIRVVDPGVEEPSCSSLPRYFLSKSNFTDAYHGHAVAPYLTSQYQISDELSNYEKSLWKHIIYLNCSHPVSEKNKYVNAAPCVKWQSKGHIYAIGGDITAAELEVGCGVKLVSPTSWWGLDESSYTDMNRALLYGFEMSWLQFACDDQCQESPYDVCSFNTSSLNLQCALLCPDIFGIRLVRCGRGIWSQLLPYPAYFLENVFFILLGTIQGNLRFDAIDYFDMMVNGFKEKLGEGGYGSVFKGKLSSGSCVAIKMLSKTKGRGHDFISEVATIGRIHHQNVVQLIGFCVEGSKHALVYEFMSNGSLDKIIFSKDKSIEFGYDKIYNIAIGVARGIAYLHHGCEMQILHFDIKPHNILLDDKFIPKVSDFGLAKLYPIDNSIVTMTTVGGTIGYMAPELFYKNIGRISYKSDVYSFGMLLMEMASRRKNLNSHVEHSSQIYFPSWIYDYIREEKDIEMEEMGDFTEEEKKIVKKMIIVAFWCIQMNPDDRPSMNKVVEMLEGDIEKLEIPPNFSLYPYDATENSKQTIATEFTCSSSYSLEID
;
A
#
# COMPACT_ATOMS: atom_id res chain seq x y z
N MET A 1 -18.58 -27.53 -51.70
CA MET A 1 -17.54 -26.48 -51.85
C MET A 1 -18.09 -25.10 -52.23
N VAL A 2 -19.40 -24.92 -52.49
CA VAL A 2 -20.00 -23.62 -52.84
C VAL A 2 -20.54 -22.88 -51.59
N MET A 3 -21.12 -23.59 -50.62
CA MET A 3 -21.66 -22.98 -49.38
C MET A 3 -20.63 -22.28 -48.47
N TRP A 4 -19.36 -22.70 -48.52
CA TRP A 4 -18.32 -22.12 -47.64
C TRP A 4 -17.85 -20.74 -48.12
N ARG A 5 -17.88 -20.52 -49.44
CA ARG A 5 -17.53 -19.24 -50.06
C ARG A 5 -18.58 -18.17 -49.76
N GLU A 6 -19.86 -18.54 -49.77
CA GLU A 6 -20.96 -17.61 -49.51
C GLU A 6 -21.04 -17.20 -48.03
N MET A 7 -20.78 -18.13 -47.09
CA MET A 7 -20.68 -17.77 -45.67
C MET A 7 -19.51 -16.83 -45.37
N VAL A 8 -18.35 -17.02 -46.01
CA VAL A 8 -17.18 -16.14 -45.81
C VAL A 8 -17.47 -14.74 -46.35
N LEU A 9 -18.14 -14.62 -47.50
CA LEU A 9 -18.53 -13.33 -48.06
C LEU A 9 -19.59 -12.62 -47.20
N LEU A 10 -20.54 -13.36 -46.62
CA LEU A 10 -21.56 -12.81 -45.74
C LEU A 10 -20.96 -12.29 -44.41
N VAL A 11 -19.97 -13.02 -43.86
CA VAL A 11 -19.22 -12.61 -42.65
C VAL A 11 -18.35 -11.39 -42.93
N MET A 12 -17.66 -11.33 -44.08
CA MET A 12 -16.87 -10.16 -44.47
C MET A 12 -17.74 -8.92 -44.72
N PHE A 13 -18.94 -9.11 -45.28
CA PHE A 13 -19.91 -8.02 -45.47
C PHE A 13 -20.48 -7.52 -44.15
N LEU A 14 -20.83 -8.43 -43.22
CA LEU A 14 -21.26 -8.06 -41.87
C LEU A 14 -20.16 -7.34 -41.09
N LEU A 15 -18.90 -7.77 -41.22
CA LEU A 15 -17.76 -7.08 -40.61
C LEU A 15 -17.54 -5.68 -41.21
N PHE A 16 -17.72 -5.52 -42.52
CA PHE A 16 -17.63 -4.20 -43.18
C PHE A 16 -18.77 -3.27 -42.75
N VAL A 17 -19.99 -3.80 -42.57
CA VAL A 17 -21.14 -3.04 -42.05
C VAL A 17 -20.93 -2.65 -40.58
N VAL A 18 -20.39 -3.54 -39.74
CA VAL A 18 -20.01 -3.21 -38.35
C VAL A 18 -18.90 -2.15 -38.32
N GLN A 19 -17.97 -2.19 -39.27
CA GLN A 19 -16.91 -1.18 -39.42
C GLN A 19 -17.47 0.19 -39.84
N GLN A 20 -18.51 0.22 -40.67
CA GLN A 20 -19.22 1.44 -41.08
C GLN A 20 -20.13 1.99 -39.97
N ILE A 21 -20.78 1.11 -39.18
CA ILE A 21 -21.60 1.51 -38.02
C ILE A 21 -20.70 2.08 -36.91
N CYS A 22 -19.51 1.52 -36.67
CA CYS A 22 -18.53 2.08 -35.73
C CYS A 22 -17.88 3.39 -36.22
N ALA A 23 -17.88 3.67 -37.53
CA ALA A 23 -17.33 4.90 -38.10
C ALA A 23 -18.27 6.12 -38.02
N THR A 24 -19.44 5.99 -37.36
CA THR A 24 -20.41 7.10 -37.23
C THR A 24 -20.62 7.60 -35.80
N HIS A 25 -19.77 7.23 -34.85
CA HIS A 25 -19.79 7.81 -33.50
C HIS A 25 -18.76 8.94 -33.34
N GLU A 26 -18.75 9.90 -34.27
CA GLU A 26 -18.07 11.19 -34.06
C GLU A 26 -19.07 12.25 -33.59
N ARG A 27 -18.66 12.95 -32.53
CA ARG A 27 -19.25 14.15 -31.91
C ARG A 27 -20.43 13.91 -30.98
N GLU A 28 -20.12 13.48 -29.76
CA GLU A 28 -20.84 14.05 -28.62
C GLU A 28 -20.50 15.54 -28.51
N LYS A 29 -21.56 16.32 -28.37
CA LYS A 29 -21.61 17.79 -28.35
C LYS A 29 -20.51 18.37 -27.46
N THR A 30 -19.69 19.25 -28.03
CA THR A 30 -18.92 20.25 -27.29
C THR A 30 -19.88 21.06 -26.43
N MET A 31 -20.05 20.69 -25.16
CA MET A 31 -20.59 21.60 -24.17
C MET A 31 -19.55 22.71 -24.00
N ASP A 32 -19.97 23.95 -24.21
CA ASP A 32 -19.07 25.10 -24.18
C ASP A 32 -18.59 25.30 -22.74
N CYS A 33 -17.30 25.05 -22.49
CA CYS A 33 -16.69 25.17 -21.17
C CYS A 33 -15.95 26.50 -21.09
N PRO A 34 -16.53 27.54 -20.45
CA PRO A 34 -15.86 28.83 -20.32
C PRO A 34 -14.60 28.69 -19.46
N THR A 35 -13.60 29.53 -19.72
CA THR A 35 -12.39 29.59 -18.90
C THR A 35 -12.69 30.21 -17.54
N SER A 36 -12.09 29.64 -16.51
CA SER A 36 -12.22 30.11 -15.13
C SER A 36 -11.02 30.96 -14.71
N SER A 37 -11.22 31.77 -13.66
CA SER A 37 -10.16 32.59 -13.08
C SER A 37 -10.23 32.61 -11.55
N CYS A 38 -9.05 32.69 -10.93
CA CYS A 38 -8.88 32.94 -9.50
C CYS A 38 -7.54 33.64 -9.27
N GLY A 39 -7.53 34.75 -8.53
CA GLY A 39 -6.31 35.48 -8.21
C GLY A 39 -5.48 35.86 -9.44
N LYS A 40 -4.21 35.43 -9.43
CA LYS A 40 -3.26 35.68 -10.52
C LYS A 40 -3.44 34.76 -11.73
N ILE A 41 -4.21 33.67 -11.60
CA ILE A 41 -4.44 32.71 -12.67
C ILE A 41 -5.76 33.04 -13.35
N THR A 42 -5.68 33.67 -14.52
CA THR A 42 -6.86 34.18 -15.24
C THR A 42 -7.39 33.25 -16.32
N ASN A 43 -6.64 32.19 -16.67
CA ASN A 43 -6.99 31.25 -17.72
C ASN A 43 -6.90 29.80 -17.20
N ILE A 44 -7.88 29.38 -16.41
CA ILE A 44 -8.04 28.01 -15.95
C ILE A 44 -8.97 27.31 -16.93
N SER A 45 -8.39 26.40 -17.72
CA SER A 45 -9.07 25.57 -18.71
C SER A 45 -8.66 24.10 -18.57
N ARG A 46 -9.44 23.20 -19.18
CA ARG A 46 -9.19 21.76 -19.22
C ARG A 46 -7.70 21.44 -19.52
N PRO A 47 -7.03 20.55 -18.75
CA PRO A 47 -7.58 19.64 -17.74
C PRO A 47 -7.99 20.29 -16.41
N PHE A 48 -7.48 21.48 -16.10
CA PHE A 48 -7.73 22.12 -14.81
C PHE A 48 -9.15 22.65 -14.70
N ARG A 49 -9.71 22.59 -13.49
CA ARG A 49 -11.00 23.20 -13.14
C ARG A 49 -11.00 23.66 -11.70
N LEU A 50 -11.75 24.71 -11.38
CA LEU A 50 -12.06 25.07 -10.00
C LEU A 50 -13.16 24.13 -9.46
N LYS A 51 -13.21 23.92 -8.14
CA LYS A 51 -14.28 23.13 -7.48
C LYS A 51 -15.71 23.58 -7.83
N ARG A 52 -15.89 24.87 -8.12
CA ARG A 52 -17.16 25.46 -8.52
C ARG A 52 -17.51 25.28 -10.00
N ASP A 53 -16.53 24.89 -10.81
CA ASP A 53 -16.74 24.71 -12.24
C ASP A 53 -17.50 23.40 -12.50
N PRO A 54 -18.30 23.33 -13.59
CA PRO A 54 -19.00 22.10 -13.93
C PRO A 54 -18.04 20.90 -14.05
N ILE A 55 -18.45 19.74 -13.52
CA ILE A 55 -17.60 18.52 -13.46
C ILE A 55 -17.07 18.10 -14.83
N HIS A 56 -17.82 18.35 -15.90
CA HIS A 56 -17.43 18.00 -17.28
C HIS A 56 -16.40 18.97 -17.91
N CYS A 57 -16.14 20.13 -17.29
CA CYS A 57 -15.24 21.16 -17.84
C CYS A 57 -13.77 21.03 -17.42
N GLY A 58 -13.42 19.92 -16.76
CA GLY A 58 -12.05 19.56 -16.45
C GLY A 58 -11.97 18.13 -15.92
N ASP A 59 -10.78 17.68 -15.59
CA ASP A 59 -10.54 16.36 -15.02
C ASP A 59 -10.42 16.48 -13.50
N SER A 60 -11.08 15.58 -12.76
CA SER A 60 -11.04 15.55 -11.29
C SER A 60 -9.63 15.46 -10.70
N ARG A 61 -8.66 14.90 -11.44
CA ARG A 61 -7.26 14.79 -11.01
C ARG A 61 -6.51 16.14 -11.01
N TYR A 62 -7.02 17.13 -11.73
CA TYR A 62 -6.42 18.46 -11.90
C TYR A 62 -7.31 19.57 -11.30
N GLU A 63 -8.12 19.22 -10.30
CA GLU A 63 -8.98 20.16 -9.61
C GLU A 63 -8.16 21.15 -8.74
N LEU A 64 -8.49 22.44 -8.85
CA LEU A 64 -7.88 23.55 -8.13
C LEU A 64 -8.89 24.19 -7.18
N ASP A 65 -8.39 24.81 -6.11
CA ASP A 65 -9.20 25.60 -5.18
C ASP A 65 -8.93 27.10 -5.35
N CYS A 66 -9.86 27.93 -4.88
CA CYS A 66 -9.73 29.38 -4.87
C CYS A 66 -9.97 29.92 -3.47
N GLU A 67 -8.88 30.11 -2.72
CA GLU A 67 -8.94 30.52 -1.32
C GLU A 67 -8.43 31.96 -1.18
N ASN A 68 -9.26 32.86 -0.66
CA ASN A 68 -8.90 34.27 -0.46
C ASN A 68 -8.30 34.93 -1.72
N ASN A 69 -8.87 34.63 -2.89
CA ASN A 69 -8.39 35.09 -4.19
C ASN A 69 -6.96 34.60 -4.55
N VAL A 70 -6.57 33.43 -4.04
CA VAL A 70 -5.34 32.73 -4.40
C VAL A 70 -5.71 31.35 -4.95
N THR A 71 -5.20 31.01 -6.12
CA THR A 71 -5.37 29.67 -6.69
C THR A 71 -4.49 28.69 -5.94
N VAL A 72 -5.10 27.63 -5.44
CA VAL A 72 -4.47 26.63 -4.59
C VAL A 72 -4.49 25.27 -5.27
N LEU A 73 -3.36 24.59 -5.26
CA LEU A 73 -3.24 23.18 -5.62
C LEU A 73 -2.92 22.38 -4.36
N TYR A 74 -3.71 21.34 -4.14
CA TYR A 74 -3.44 20.36 -3.10
C TYR A 74 -2.65 19.20 -3.70
N LEU A 75 -1.41 19.01 -3.23
CA LEU A 75 -0.56 17.89 -3.62
C LEU A 75 -0.27 17.06 -2.39
N PHE A 76 -0.76 15.81 -2.40
CA PHE A 76 -0.66 14.92 -1.24
C PHE A 76 -1.30 15.59 0.00
N SER A 77 -0.54 15.75 1.08
CA SER A 77 -0.94 16.49 2.28
C SER A 77 -0.57 17.98 2.26
N GLY A 78 0.08 18.46 1.19
CA GLY A 78 0.59 19.82 1.08
C GLY A 78 -0.34 20.76 0.32
N LYS A 79 -0.38 22.01 0.78
CA LYS A 79 -1.08 23.11 0.14
C LYS A 79 -0.07 23.99 -0.60
N TYR A 80 -0.27 24.21 -1.89
CA TYR A 80 0.64 25.02 -2.70
C TYR A 80 -0.11 26.14 -3.41
N HIS A 81 0.50 27.32 -3.50
CA HIS A 81 -0.05 28.44 -4.26
C HIS A 81 0.39 28.31 -5.73
N VAL A 82 -0.58 28.27 -6.65
CA VAL A 82 -0.30 28.18 -8.08
C VAL A 82 0.22 29.52 -8.58
N GLN A 83 1.41 29.52 -9.16
CA GLN A 83 2.08 30.71 -9.70
C GLN A 83 1.87 30.85 -11.22
N ALA A 84 1.80 29.73 -11.95
CA ALA A 84 1.54 29.71 -13.38
C ALA A 84 1.02 28.35 -13.85
N ILE A 85 0.19 28.35 -14.89
CA ILE A 85 -0.17 27.15 -15.65
C ILE A 85 0.24 27.42 -17.09
N ASN A 86 1.05 26.55 -17.66
CA ASN A 86 1.54 26.68 -19.02
C ASN A 86 1.00 25.55 -19.90
N TYR A 87 0.09 25.92 -20.80
CA TYR A 87 -0.57 25.03 -21.74
C TYR A 87 0.26 24.72 -22.99
N HIS A 88 1.37 25.45 -23.22
CA HIS A 88 2.25 25.21 -24.37
C HIS A 88 3.31 24.15 -24.08
N ASN A 89 3.82 24.09 -22.85
CA ASN A 89 4.82 23.10 -22.44
C ASN A 89 4.30 22.10 -21.40
N PHE A 90 2.99 22.10 -21.14
CA PHE A 90 2.30 21.18 -20.25
C PHE A 90 2.88 21.16 -18.82
N THR A 91 3.16 22.34 -18.26
CA THR A 91 3.65 22.48 -16.88
C THR A 91 2.70 23.30 -16.00
N ILE A 92 2.76 23.07 -14.71
CA ILE A 92 2.17 23.91 -13.67
C ILE A 92 3.26 24.28 -12.67
N ARG A 93 3.40 25.58 -12.36
CA ARG A 93 4.35 26.08 -11.38
C ARG A 93 3.63 26.44 -10.09
N VAL A 94 4.13 25.93 -8.97
CA VAL A 94 3.57 26.18 -7.65
C VAL A 94 4.65 26.59 -6.66
N VAL A 95 4.25 27.29 -5.60
CA VAL A 95 5.14 27.70 -4.51
C VAL A 95 4.55 27.29 -3.17
N ASP A 96 5.43 26.91 -2.23
CA ASP A 96 5.03 26.62 -0.85
C ASP A 96 4.63 27.92 -0.14
N PRO A 97 3.45 27.97 0.52
CA PRO A 97 2.95 29.17 1.19
C PRO A 97 3.75 29.59 2.43
N GLY A 98 4.68 28.76 2.91
CA GLY A 98 5.66 29.13 3.94
C GLY A 98 6.79 30.03 3.45
N VAL A 99 6.97 30.11 2.13
CA VAL A 99 7.99 30.94 1.50
C VAL A 99 7.38 32.29 1.14
N GLU A 100 7.49 33.24 2.06
CA GLU A 100 7.00 34.61 1.91
C GLU A 100 8.13 35.56 1.46
N GLU A 101 7.81 36.81 1.13
CA GLU A 101 8.69 37.88 0.60
C GLU A 101 10.19 37.76 0.96
N PRO A 102 11.12 38.15 0.06
CA PRO A 102 12.57 37.89 0.16
C PRO A 102 13.17 38.34 1.50
N SER A 103 13.06 37.45 2.47
CA SER A 103 13.44 37.62 3.86
C SER A 103 14.05 36.30 4.29
N CYS A 104 15.19 36.36 4.97
CA CYS A 104 16.00 35.18 5.22
C CYS A 104 15.32 34.13 6.13
N SER A 105 14.14 34.41 6.68
CA SER A 105 13.50 33.59 7.70
C SER A 105 12.31 32.77 7.21
N SER A 106 11.89 32.93 5.96
CA SER A 106 10.80 32.15 5.37
C SER A 106 11.27 30.74 5.04
N LEU A 107 10.55 29.73 5.53
CA LEU A 107 10.84 28.32 5.28
C LEU A 107 9.62 27.61 4.68
N PRO A 108 9.83 26.70 3.73
CA PRO A 108 8.77 25.84 3.23
C PRO A 108 8.07 25.11 4.39
N ARG A 109 6.73 25.06 4.35
CA ARG A 109 5.91 24.37 5.35
C ARG A 109 5.88 22.87 5.13
N TYR A 110 5.96 22.45 3.86
CA TYR A 110 5.77 21.07 3.48
C TYR A 110 7.08 20.43 3.06
N PHE A 111 7.32 19.23 3.59
CA PHE A 111 8.37 18.36 3.09
C PHE A 111 7.87 17.71 1.80
N LEU A 112 8.60 17.90 0.69
CA LEU A 112 8.22 17.32 -0.60
C LEU A 112 9.48 16.88 -1.36
N SER A 113 9.50 15.62 -1.79
CA SER A 113 10.60 15.03 -2.54
C SER A 113 10.09 14.24 -3.75
N LYS A 114 11.01 13.81 -4.62
CA LYS A 114 10.65 13.03 -5.82
C LYS A 114 9.87 11.75 -5.48
N SER A 115 10.13 11.16 -4.30
CA SER A 115 9.45 9.93 -3.87
C SER A 115 7.95 10.08 -3.67
N ASN A 116 7.45 11.30 -3.42
CA ASN A 116 6.02 11.55 -3.33
C ASN A 116 5.30 11.34 -4.67
N PHE A 117 6.00 11.58 -5.79
CA PHE A 117 5.43 11.50 -7.14
C PHE A 117 5.66 10.16 -7.84
N THR A 118 6.56 9.32 -7.32
CA THR A 118 6.80 7.96 -7.81
C THR A 118 5.81 6.99 -7.19
N ASP A 119 4.56 7.05 -7.62
CA ASP A 119 3.60 6.00 -7.33
C ASP A 119 3.81 4.83 -8.30
N ALA A 120 4.84 4.02 -8.03
CA ALA A 120 5.17 2.83 -8.82
C ALA A 120 4.21 1.64 -8.54
N TYR A 121 3.07 1.85 -7.88
CA TYR A 121 2.16 0.77 -7.48
C TYR A 121 0.90 0.65 -8.32
N HIS A 122 0.61 1.61 -9.19
CA HIS A 122 -0.62 1.63 -9.97
C HIS A 122 -0.36 1.42 -11.45
N GLY A 123 -0.44 0.17 -11.89
CA GLY A 123 -0.52 -0.18 -13.30
C GLY A 123 -1.80 0.28 -14.01
N HIS A 124 -2.52 1.29 -13.48
CA HIS A 124 -3.73 1.88 -14.08
C HIS A 124 -4.00 3.36 -13.70
N ALA A 125 -3.14 4.03 -12.91
CA ALA A 125 -3.27 5.47 -12.66
C ALA A 125 -1.88 6.10 -12.54
N VAL A 126 -1.37 6.61 -13.66
CA VAL A 126 -0.17 7.45 -13.68
C VAL A 126 -0.45 8.68 -12.81
N ALA A 127 0.47 9.03 -11.91
CA ALA A 127 0.36 10.24 -11.10
C ALA A 127 0.03 11.44 -12.02
N PRO A 128 -0.96 12.29 -11.67
CA PRO A 128 -1.42 13.35 -12.57
C PRO A 128 -0.32 14.38 -12.86
N TYR A 129 0.65 14.50 -11.95
CA TYR A 129 1.80 15.38 -12.12
C TYR A 129 3.09 14.55 -12.13
N LEU A 130 3.91 14.75 -13.16
CA LEU A 130 5.22 14.15 -13.34
C LEU A 130 6.32 15.12 -12.93
N THR A 131 7.42 14.57 -12.41
CA THR A 131 8.61 15.35 -11.98
C THR A 131 9.61 15.62 -13.11
N SER A 132 9.37 14.99 -14.26
CA SER A 132 10.19 15.07 -15.46
C SER A 132 9.30 15.11 -16.71
N GLN A 133 9.92 15.47 -17.85
CA GLN A 133 9.30 15.39 -19.16
C GLN A 133 10.21 14.63 -20.12
N TYR A 134 9.64 13.70 -20.88
CA TYR A 134 10.31 13.12 -22.06
C TYR A 134 10.32 14.15 -23.18
N GLN A 135 11.50 14.69 -23.48
CA GLN A 135 11.67 15.75 -24.48
C GLN A 135 12.46 15.24 -25.69
N ILE A 136 12.09 15.75 -26.87
CA ILE A 136 12.80 15.52 -28.14
C ILE A 136 13.38 16.86 -28.63
N SER A 137 14.64 16.84 -29.03
CA SER A 137 15.31 17.89 -29.81
C SER A 137 15.58 17.40 -31.24
N ASP A 138 15.81 18.32 -32.18
CA ASP A 138 16.05 18.01 -33.60
C ASP A 138 17.25 17.07 -33.87
N GLU A 139 18.07 16.78 -32.86
CA GLU A 139 19.23 15.87 -32.92
C GLU A 139 18.88 14.38 -32.69
N LEU A 140 17.59 14.01 -32.72
CA LEU A 140 17.10 12.61 -32.62
C LEU A 140 17.44 11.90 -31.30
N SER A 141 17.78 12.64 -30.23
CA SER A 141 18.01 12.08 -28.90
C SER A 141 16.81 12.35 -27.98
N ASN A 142 16.19 11.28 -27.50
CA ASN A 142 15.21 11.35 -26.43
C ASN A 142 15.98 11.51 -25.12
N TYR A 143 15.62 12.51 -24.31
CA TYR A 143 16.14 12.60 -22.95
C TYR A 143 15.04 12.98 -21.98
N GLU A 144 15.13 12.42 -20.79
CA GLU A 144 14.23 12.74 -19.69
C GLU A 144 14.76 13.98 -18.97
N LYS A 145 14.04 15.10 -19.08
CA LYS A 145 14.39 16.36 -18.42
C LYS A 145 13.71 16.45 -17.08
N SER A 146 14.47 16.46 -15.99
CA SER A 146 13.94 16.79 -14.66
C SER A 146 13.47 18.25 -14.65
N LEU A 147 12.31 18.52 -14.05
CA LEU A 147 11.76 19.87 -13.99
C LEU A 147 12.26 20.68 -12.80
N TRP A 148 12.84 20.04 -11.79
CA TRP A 148 13.25 20.68 -10.54
C TRP A 148 14.36 19.90 -9.82
N LYS A 149 15.09 20.64 -8.98
CA LYS A 149 16.07 20.13 -8.01
C LYS A 149 15.56 20.38 -6.59
N HIS A 150 16.25 19.86 -5.58
CA HIS A 150 15.89 20.10 -4.18
C HIS A 150 16.77 21.18 -3.53
N ILE A 151 16.25 21.79 -2.47
CA ILE A 151 17.01 22.46 -1.42
C ILE A 151 16.81 21.65 -0.14
N ILE A 152 17.91 21.22 0.46
CA ILE A 152 17.94 20.27 1.57
C ILE A 152 18.48 20.98 2.80
N TYR A 153 17.67 21.06 3.84
CA TYR A 153 18.04 21.67 5.11
C TYR A 153 18.48 20.59 6.11
N LEU A 154 19.62 20.82 6.74
CA LEU A 154 20.30 19.87 7.62
C LEU A 154 20.54 20.48 9.00
N ASN A 155 20.42 19.66 10.05
CA ASN A 155 20.92 19.98 11.38
C ASN A 155 22.06 19.03 11.76
N CYS A 156 23.23 19.58 12.04
CA CYS A 156 24.45 18.85 12.35
C CYS A 156 24.85 18.98 13.82
N SER A 157 25.33 17.89 14.41
CA SER A 157 25.83 17.85 15.78
C SER A 157 27.16 18.60 15.97
N HIS A 158 27.90 18.83 14.89
CA HIS A 158 29.20 19.49 14.86
C HIS A 158 29.33 20.37 13.61
N PRO A 159 30.26 21.34 13.58
CA PRO A 159 30.46 22.18 12.42
C PRO A 159 31.10 21.36 11.28
N VAL A 160 30.49 21.43 10.10
CA VAL A 160 31.05 20.83 8.88
C VAL A 160 32.11 21.77 8.33
N SER A 161 33.35 21.32 8.33
CA SER A 161 34.49 22.00 7.70
C SER A 161 34.83 21.21 6.42
N GLU A 162 35.27 21.88 5.35
CA GLU A 162 35.85 21.23 4.14
C GLU A 162 34.90 20.71 3.05
N LYS A 163 33.57 20.91 3.14
CA LYS A 163 32.63 20.55 2.06
C LYS A 163 31.92 21.77 1.46
N ASN A 164 32.32 22.18 0.25
CA ASN A 164 31.79 23.35 -0.48
C ASN A 164 30.26 23.33 -0.72
N LYS A 165 29.59 22.18 -0.59
CA LYS A 165 28.15 22.03 -0.74
C LYS A 165 27.33 22.48 0.49
N TYR A 166 27.95 22.59 1.67
CA TYR A 166 27.25 22.90 2.92
C TYR A 166 27.21 24.41 3.15
N VAL A 167 26.07 25.02 2.86
CA VAL A 167 25.90 26.47 3.03
C VAL A 167 25.34 26.74 4.42
N ASN A 168 26.04 27.55 5.21
CA ASN A 168 25.59 27.90 6.56
C ASN A 168 24.25 28.65 6.49
N ALA A 169 23.20 28.02 7.02
CA ALA A 169 21.84 28.55 7.04
C ALA A 169 21.43 29.04 8.45
N ALA A 170 22.28 28.88 9.46
CA ALA A 170 22.01 29.33 10.83
C ALA A 170 21.68 30.83 11.01
N PRO A 171 22.21 31.78 10.19
CA PRO A 171 21.81 33.19 10.29
C PRO A 171 20.32 33.44 9.99
N CYS A 172 19.68 32.49 9.32
CA CYS A 172 18.43 32.67 8.60
C CYS A 172 17.36 31.69 9.10
N VAL A 173 17.76 30.44 9.32
CA VAL A 173 16.94 29.36 9.86
C VAL A 173 17.20 29.20 11.35
N LYS A 174 16.13 29.24 12.15
CA LYS A 174 16.19 29.00 13.59
C LYS A 174 15.30 27.82 13.95
N TRP A 175 15.92 26.72 14.37
CA TRP A 175 15.22 25.59 14.95
C TRP A 175 15.41 25.55 16.47
N GLN A 176 14.46 24.94 17.18
CA GLN A 176 14.53 24.79 18.64
C GLN A 176 15.64 23.82 19.11
N SER A 177 16.17 23.00 18.21
CA SER A 177 17.20 22.01 18.52
C SER A 177 18.61 22.62 18.50
N LYS A 178 19.46 22.26 19.47
CA LYS A 178 20.89 22.63 19.48
C LYS A 178 21.59 21.94 18.29
N GLY A 179 22.34 22.69 17.51
CA GLY A 179 23.13 22.15 16.39
C GLY A 179 23.54 23.22 15.37
N HIS A 180 24.25 22.80 14.33
CA HIS A 180 24.76 23.61 13.23
C HIS A 180 23.86 23.43 12.01
N ILE A 181 23.27 24.53 11.53
CA ILE A 181 22.23 24.49 10.50
C ILE A 181 22.83 24.80 9.14
N TYR A 182 22.61 23.90 8.19
CA TYR A 182 23.11 24.02 6.83
C TYR A 182 21.98 23.83 5.81
N ALA A 183 22.16 24.40 4.63
CA ALA A 183 21.35 24.16 3.45
C ALA A 183 22.25 23.68 2.30
N ILE A 184 21.73 22.77 1.49
CA ILE A 184 22.39 22.24 0.30
C ILE A 184 21.47 22.46 -0.88
N GLY A 185 22.01 23.10 -1.92
CA GLY A 185 21.31 23.32 -3.18
C GLY A 185 21.63 22.19 -4.14
N GLY A 186 20.58 21.53 -4.65
CA GLY A 186 20.72 20.37 -5.51
C GLY A 186 20.45 19.05 -4.81
N ASP A 187 20.54 17.98 -5.60
CA ASP A 187 20.35 16.62 -5.12
C ASP A 187 21.66 16.15 -4.46
N ILE A 188 21.57 15.53 -3.28
CA ILE A 188 22.72 14.97 -2.56
C ILE A 188 22.60 13.46 -2.47
N THR A 189 23.72 12.76 -2.58
CA THR A 189 23.81 11.31 -2.33
C THR A 189 24.06 11.04 -0.85
N ALA A 190 23.68 9.85 -0.37
CA ALA A 190 23.91 9.48 1.04
C ALA A 190 25.40 9.52 1.44
N ALA A 191 26.31 9.24 0.50
CA ALA A 191 27.76 9.30 0.74
C ALA A 191 28.30 10.72 0.94
N GLU A 192 27.60 11.73 0.42
CA GLU A 192 27.98 13.14 0.56
C GLU A 192 27.45 13.77 1.86
N LEU A 193 26.48 13.11 2.52
CA LEU A 193 25.95 13.54 3.80
C LEU A 193 26.98 13.34 4.92
N GLU A 194 27.28 14.39 5.66
CA GLU A 194 28.25 14.34 6.76
C GLU A 194 27.67 13.55 7.93
N VAL A 195 28.50 12.68 8.52
CA VAL A 195 28.10 11.88 9.67
C VAL A 195 27.67 12.83 10.79
N GLY A 196 26.55 12.54 11.46
CA GLY A 196 26.05 13.43 12.51
C GLY A 196 25.27 14.66 12.02
N CYS A 197 24.98 14.76 10.72
CA CYS A 197 23.98 15.65 10.13
C CYS A 197 22.66 14.90 9.84
N GLY A 198 21.54 15.46 10.28
CA GLY A 198 20.20 14.95 9.97
C GLY A 198 19.43 15.88 9.05
N VAL A 199 18.78 15.34 8.02
CA VAL A 199 17.86 16.09 7.16
C VAL A 199 16.63 16.50 7.96
N LYS A 200 16.24 17.77 7.84
CA LYS A 200 15.07 18.34 8.53
C LYS A 200 13.96 18.77 7.58
N LEU A 201 14.33 19.26 6.41
CA LEU A 201 13.38 19.73 5.40
C LEU A 201 13.97 19.54 4.02
N VAL A 202 13.14 19.09 3.08
CA VAL A 202 13.47 18.97 1.67
C VAL A 202 12.37 19.71 0.92
N SER A 203 12.77 20.64 0.05
CA SER A 203 11.83 21.44 -0.73
C SER A 203 12.28 21.56 -2.17
N PRO A 204 11.39 21.35 -3.15
CA PRO A 204 11.73 21.43 -4.56
C PRO A 204 11.82 22.87 -5.06
N THR A 205 12.65 23.08 -6.07
CA THR A 205 12.73 24.32 -6.83
C THR A 205 13.10 24.04 -8.29
N SER A 206 12.47 24.76 -9.21
CA SER A 206 12.80 24.72 -10.64
C SER A 206 13.88 25.73 -11.03
N TRP A 207 14.65 26.22 -10.05
CA TRP A 207 15.81 27.06 -10.27
C TRP A 207 17.09 26.22 -10.48
N TRP A 208 17.82 26.51 -11.56
CA TRP A 208 19.03 25.77 -11.93
C TRP A 208 20.30 26.45 -11.38
N GLY A 209 21.39 25.70 -11.25
CA GLY A 209 22.70 26.25 -10.85
C GLY A 209 22.90 26.44 -9.34
N LEU A 210 22.27 25.60 -8.51
CA LEU A 210 22.32 25.73 -7.05
C LEU A 210 23.55 25.10 -6.37
N ASP A 211 24.38 24.36 -7.11
CA ASP A 211 25.44 23.51 -6.56
C ASP A 211 26.60 24.30 -5.88
N GLU A 212 26.70 25.62 -6.11
CA GLU A 212 27.63 26.56 -5.46
C GLU A 212 26.96 27.91 -5.08
N SER A 213 25.65 27.87 -4.80
CA SER A 213 24.85 29.07 -4.54
C SER A 213 24.89 29.55 -3.09
N SER A 214 24.71 30.84 -2.84
CA SER A 214 24.53 31.35 -1.47
C SER A 214 23.17 30.94 -0.90
N TYR A 215 23.01 31.00 0.42
CA TYR A 215 21.70 30.75 1.05
C TYR A 215 20.63 31.73 0.54
N THR A 216 21.02 32.96 0.22
CA THR A 216 20.10 33.96 -0.34
C THR A 216 19.60 33.54 -1.72
N ASP A 217 20.45 32.93 -2.54
CA ASP A 217 20.07 32.42 -3.86
C ASP A 217 19.17 31.18 -3.74
N MET A 218 19.42 30.32 -2.75
CA MET A 218 18.51 29.22 -2.41
C MET A 218 17.13 29.73 -1.96
N ASN A 219 17.05 30.78 -1.16
CA ASN A 219 15.78 31.37 -0.77
C ASN A 219 15.02 31.98 -1.97
N ARG A 220 15.73 32.66 -2.88
CA ARG A 220 15.15 33.14 -4.14
C ARG A 220 14.64 31.99 -5.02
N ALA A 221 15.36 30.89 -5.06
CA ALA A 221 14.95 29.68 -5.76
C ALA A 221 13.67 29.08 -5.14
N LEU A 222 13.51 29.09 -3.82
CA LEU A 222 12.26 28.68 -3.17
C LEU A 222 11.10 29.61 -3.50
N LEU A 223 11.34 30.92 -3.60
CA LEU A 223 10.33 31.91 -4.01
C LEU A 223 9.88 31.73 -5.47
N TYR A 224 10.77 31.25 -6.35
CA TYR A 224 10.39 30.85 -7.70
C TYR A 224 9.39 29.67 -7.69
N GLY A 225 9.56 28.77 -6.72
CA GLY A 225 8.77 27.55 -6.61
C GLY A 225 9.29 26.44 -7.53
N PHE A 226 8.43 25.49 -7.87
CA PHE A 226 8.78 24.34 -8.70
C PHE A 226 7.68 24.03 -9.70
N GLU A 227 8.09 23.44 -10.82
CA GLU A 227 7.25 23.08 -11.96
C GLU A 227 6.99 21.58 -11.96
N MET A 228 5.77 21.17 -12.26
CA MET A 228 5.44 19.78 -12.52
C MET A 228 4.77 19.66 -13.87
N SER A 229 4.94 18.51 -14.50
CA SER A 229 4.40 18.24 -15.82
C SER A 229 3.05 17.55 -15.72
N TRP A 230 2.07 18.03 -16.48
CA TRP A 230 0.81 17.33 -16.74
C TRP A 230 0.76 16.80 -18.18
N LEU A 231 1.94 16.64 -18.80
CA LEU A 231 2.12 16.12 -20.16
C LEU A 231 1.39 14.79 -20.37
N GLN A 232 1.30 13.93 -19.35
CA GLN A 232 0.58 12.66 -19.45
C GLN A 232 -0.89 12.85 -19.86
N PHE A 233 -1.59 13.82 -19.27
CA PHE A 233 -2.97 14.09 -19.67
C PHE A 233 -3.04 14.56 -21.12
N ALA A 234 -2.12 15.43 -21.55
CA ALA A 234 -2.07 15.87 -22.94
C ALA A 234 -1.80 14.71 -23.91
N CYS A 235 -0.94 13.77 -23.51
CA CYS A 235 -0.71 12.51 -24.24
C CYS A 235 -1.97 11.65 -24.33
N ASP A 236 -2.62 11.40 -23.20
CA ASP A 236 -3.84 10.59 -23.16
C ASP A 236 -4.97 11.21 -24.00
N ASP A 237 -5.08 12.54 -23.96
CA ASP A 237 -6.14 13.30 -24.64
C ASP A 237 -5.89 13.46 -26.15
N GLN A 238 -4.65 13.71 -26.56
CA GLN A 238 -4.30 14.04 -27.96
C GLN A 238 -3.77 12.84 -28.78
N CYS A 239 -3.22 11.79 -28.15
CA CYS A 239 -2.61 10.65 -28.86
C CYS A 239 -3.50 9.39 -28.97
N GLN A 240 -4.79 9.44 -28.60
CA GLN A 240 -5.78 8.33 -28.54
C GLN A 240 -5.39 6.94 -29.15
N GLU A 241 -5.27 5.95 -28.25
CA GLU A 241 -5.28 4.48 -28.41
C GLU A 241 -4.13 3.75 -29.14
N SER A 242 -3.02 3.56 -28.42
CA SER A 242 -2.27 2.30 -28.36
C SER A 242 -1.40 2.24 -27.09
N PRO A 243 -1.30 1.12 -26.35
CA PRO A 243 -0.41 0.98 -25.19
C PRO A 243 1.09 0.95 -25.57
N TYR A 244 1.43 1.23 -26.83
CA TYR A 244 2.78 1.23 -27.41
C TYR A 244 3.21 2.59 -27.96
N ASP A 245 2.43 3.65 -27.74
CA ASP A 245 2.76 4.98 -28.23
C ASP A 245 3.73 5.68 -27.28
N VAL A 246 4.91 6.04 -27.80
CA VAL A 246 5.81 6.97 -27.11
C VAL A 246 5.28 8.37 -27.36
N CYS A 247 4.76 8.98 -26.30
CA CYS A 247 4.38 10.38 -26.29
C CYS A 247 5.52 11.23 -25.72
N SER A 248 5.90 12.28 -26.43
CA SER A 248 7.00 13.15 -26.04
C SER A 248 6.75 14.60 -26.44
N PHE A 249 7.37 15.52 -25.71
CA PHE A 249 7.27 16.95 -26.01
C PHE A 249 8.44 17.38 -26.90
N ASN A 250 8.16 17.85 -28.11
CA ASN A 250 9.19 18.39 -28.98
C ASN A 250 9.44 19.86 -28.63
N THR A 251 10.64 20.13 -28.13
CA THR A 251 11.03 21.45 -27.62
C THR A 251 11.25 22.48 -28.73
N SER A 252 11.65 22.06 -29.93
CA SER A 252 11.86 22.94 -31.09
C SER A 252 10.56 23.43 -31.71
N SER A 253 9.56 22.54 -31.82
CA SER A 253 8.27 22.81 -32.46
C SER A 253 7.16 23.17 -31.48
N LEU A 254 7.42 23.06 -30.17
CA LEU A 254 6.46 23.29 -29.07
C LEU A 254 5.17 22.47 -29.22
N ASN A 255 5.29 21.26 -29.78
CA ASN A 255 4.16 20.39 -30.06
C ASN A 255 4.40 18.98 -29.48
N LEU A 256 3.30 18.28 -29.23
CA LEU A 256 3.30 16.89 -28.82
C LEU A 256 3.64 15.97 -30.00
N GLN A 257 4.52 15.00 -29.78
CA GLN A 257 4.82 13.94 -30.75
C GLN A 257 4.34 12.60 -30.23
N CYS A 258 3.42 11.98 -30.96
CA CYS A 258 2.94 10.62 -30.73
C CYS A 258 3.59 9.69 -31.76
N ALA A 259 4.38 8.69 -31.32
CA ALA A 259 5.05 7.76 -32.22
C ALA A 259 4.77 6.28 -31.86
N LEU A 260 4.42 5.46 -32.87
CA LEU A 260 4.38 4.01 -32.74
C LEU A 260 5.81 3.43 -32.77
N LEU A 261 6.24 2.79 -31.68
CA LEU A 261 7.44 1.95 -31.72
C LEU A 261 7.11 0.59 -32.37
N CYS A 262 7.58 0.36 -33.59
CA CYS A 262 7.72 -1.01 -34.11
C CYS A 262 9.08 -1.56 -33.65
N PRO A 263 9.15 -2.74 -33.01
CA PRO A 263 10.44 -3.35 -32.69
C PRO A 263 11.20 -3.69 -33.98
N ASP A 264 12.50 -3.40 -34.02
CA ASP A 264 13.38 -3.79 -35.12
C ASP A 264 13.44 -5.33 -35.24
N ILE A 265 12.95 -5.85 -36.36
CA ILE A 265 13.07 -7.27 -36.72
C ILE A 265 14.12 -7.36 -37.83
N PHE A 266 15.27 -7.98 -37.53
CA PHE A 266 16.37 -8.26 -38.47
C PHE A 266 16.97 -7.04 -39.20
N GLY A 267 17.17 -5.91 -38.52
CA GLY A 267 17.95 -4.78 -39.07
C GLY A 267 17.31 -4.05 -40.25
N ILE A 268 16.00 -4.22 -40.48
CA ILE A 268 15.24 -3.46 -41.47
C ILE A 268 14.27 -2.53 -40.74
N ARG A 269 14.51 -1.22 -40.89
CA ARG A 269 13.65 -0.14 -40.36
C ARG A 269 12.32 -0.15 -41.12
N LEU A 270 11.28 -0.77 -40.55
CA LEU A 270 9.92 -0.72 -41.11
C LEU A 270 9.21 0.54 -40.60
N VAL A 271 9.06 1.54 -41.47
CA VAL A 271 8.52 2.87 -41.12
C VAL A 271 6.99 2.89 -40.96
N ARG A 272 6.26 1.78 -41.15
CA ARG A 272 4.79 1.71 -40.93
C ARG A 272 4.30 0.27 -40.90
N CYS A 273 3.85 -0.23 -39.75
CA CYS A 273 3.10 -1.48 -39.67
C CYS A 273 1.60 -1.18 -39.67
N GLY A 274 0.89 -1.67 -40.70
CA GLY A 274 -0.58 -1.64 -40.74
C GLY A 274 -1.18 -2.67 -39.76
N ARG A 275 -2.37 -2.34 -39.22
CA ARG A 275 -3.17 -3.17 -38.29
C ARG A 275 -3.32 -4.62 -38.80
N GLY A 276 -2.75 -5.60 -38.11
CA GLY A 276 -3.02 -7.02 -38.39
C GLY A 276 -2.38 -8.02 -37.42
N ILE A 277 -3.25 -8.72 -36.67
CA ILE A 277 -3.26 -10.10 -36.09
C ILE A 277 -1.98 -10.70 -35.43
N TRP A 278 -0.78 -10.14 -35.61
CA TRP A 278 0.46 -10.69 -35.03
C TRP A 278 0.77 -10.22 -33.60
N SER A 279 -0.10 -9.41 -32.99
CA SER A 279 0.11 -8.83 -31.65
C SER A 279 -0.11 -9.79 -30.47
N GLN A 280 -0.44 -11.07 -30.72
CA GLN A 280 -0.82 -11.99 -29.63
C GLN A 280 0.26 -13.01 -29.20
N LEU A 281 1.49 -12.96 -29.74
CA LEU A 281 2.46 -14.05 -29.48
C LEU A 281 3.84 -13.67 -28.91
N LEU A 282 4.18 -12.40 -28.66
CA LEU A 282 5.54 -12.06 -28.18
C LEU A 282 5.65 -10.90 -27.16
N PRO A 283 5.07 -10.94 -25.94
CA PRO A 283 5.39 -9.95 -24.91
C PRO A 283 6.05 -10.55 -23.65
N TYR A 284 6.85 -11.62 -23.76
CA TYR A 284 7.49 -12.25 -22.60
C TYR A 284 8.93 -11.79 -22.26
N PRO A 285 9.78 -11.29 -23.19
CA PRO A 285 11.15 -10.91 -22.81
C PRO A 285 11.37 -9.43 -22.45
N ALA A 286 10.58 -8.49 -22.98
CA ALA A 286 10.86 -7.05 -22.86
C ALA A 286 10.50 -6.46 -21.46
N TYR A 287 9.42 -6.95 -20.86
CA TYR A 287 8.99 -6.59 -19.49
C TYR A 287 10.02 -6.98 -18.42
N PHE A 288 10.94 -7.90 -18.72
CA PHE A 288 11.93 -8.37 -17.77
C PHE A 288 13.10 -7.39 -17.58
N LEU A 289 13.45 -6.60 -18.60
CA LEU A 289 14.59 -5.66 -18.51
C LEU A 289 14.24 -4.33 -17.83
N GLU A 290 13.01 -3.84 -17.95
CA GLU A 290 12.58 -2.60 -17.26
C GLU A 290 12.43 -2.77 -15.75
N ASN A 291 12.00 -3.96 -15.29
CA ASN A 291 11.91 -4.26 -13.86
C ASN A 291 13.29 -4.40 -13.20
N VAL A 292 14.30 -4.87 -13.94
CA VAL A 292 15.70 -4.92 -13.46
C VAL A 292 16.30 -3.51 -13.32
N PHE A 293 15.90 -2.56 -14.18
CA PHE A 293 16.36 -1.18 -14.13
C PHE A 293 15.83 -0.42 -12.90
N PHE A 294 14.58 -0.65 -12.50
CA PHE A 294 14.00 -0.10 -11.26
C PHE A 294 14.63 -0.72 -9.99
N ILE A 295 15.01 -2.00 -10.02
CA ILE A 295 15.71 -2.69 -8.91
C ILE A 295 17.12 -2.10 -8.69
N LEU A 296 17.80 -1.65 -9.75
CA LEU A 296 19.12 -1.01 -9.68
C LEU A 296 19.08 0.45 -9.22
N LEU A 297 17.94 1.15 -9.35
CA LEU A 297 17.77 2.53 -8.86
C LEU A 297 17.27 2.59 -7.40
N GLY A 298 16.49 1.60 -6.95
CA GLY A 298 16.05 1.48 -5.55
C GLY A 298 17.18 1.14 -4.57
N THR A 299 18.33 0.66 -5.04
CA THR A 299 19.51 0.35 -4.23
C THR A 299 20.37 1.59 -3.89
N ILE A 300 20.08 2.76 -4.47
CA ILE A 300 20.95 3.96 -4.34
C ILE A 300 20.36 5.06 -3.42
N GLN A 301 19.09 4.97 -3.00
CA GLN A 301 18.46 5.96 -2.11
C GLN A 301 17.96 5.36 -0.78
N GLY A 302 18.83 5.39 0.23
CA GLY A 302 18.47 5.28 1.65
C GLY A 302 18.53 3.87 2.24
N ASN A 303 19.62 3.58 2.97
CA ASN A 303 19.83 2.46 3.92
C ASN A 303 18.71 1.38 3.98
N LEU A 304 18.65 0.53 2.96
CA LEU A 304 18.08 -0.81 3.08
C LEU A 304 19.25 -1.72 3.49
N ARG A 305 19.18 -2.30 4.69
CA ARG A 305 20.23 -3.19 5.22
C ARG A 305 20.04 -4.60 4.66
N PHE A 306 19.96 -4.73 3.35
CA PHE A 306 19.79 -6.00 2.65
C PHE A 306 20.95 -6.26 1.73
N ASP A 307 21.53 -7.45 1.85
CA ASP A 307 22.45 -7.95 0.86
C ASP A 307 21.62 -8.44 -0.34
N ALA A 308 21.94 -7.99 -1.54
CA ALA A 308 21.53 -8.70 -2.74
C ALA A 308 22.26 -10.05 -2.69
N ILE A 309 21.56 -11.10 -2.25
CA ILE A 309 22.13 -12.42 -2.11
C ILE A 309 22.28 -12.98 -3.52
N ASP A 310 23.51 -13.36 -3.89
CA ASP A 310 23.77 -13.98 -5.18
C ASP A 310 22.84 -15.20 -5.34
N TYR A 311 22.08 -15.20 -6.43
CA TYR A 311 21.16 -16.29 -6.78
C TYR A 311 21.90 -17.63 -6.82
N PHE A 312 23.20 -17.62 -7.16
CA PHE A 312 24.05 -18.81 -7.15
C PHE A 312 24.28 -19.36 -5.72
N ASP A 313 24.51 -18.49 -4.73
CA ASP A 313 24.63 -18.89 -3.31
C ASP A 313 23.33 -19.50 -2.77
N MET A 314 22.17 -19.04 -3.24
CA MET A 314 20.86 -19.60 -2.88
C MET A 314 20.60 -20.97 -3.52
N MET A 315 20.99 -21.16 -4.78
CA MET A 315 20.70 -22.36 -5.57
C MET A 315 21.55 -23.58 -5.21
N VAL A 316 22.81 -23.39 -4.82
CA VAL A 316 23.74 -24.52 -4.60
C VAL A 316 23.30 -25.41 -3.42
N ASN A 317 22.52 -24.88 -2.46
CA ASN A 317 22.02 -25.64 -1.31
C ASN A 317 20.56 -25.39 -0.87
N GLY A 318 19.81 -24.42 -1.45
CA GLY A 318 18.59 -23.87 -0.84
C GLY A 318 17.22 -24.43 -1.24
N PHE A 319 17.13 -25.40 -2.16
CA PHE A 319 15.83 -25.91 -2.65
C PHE A 319 15.54 -27.38 -2.33
N LYS A 320 16.32 -28.01 -1.43
CA LYS A 320 16.18 -29.44 -1.13
C LYS A 320 15.07 -29.73 -0.11
N GLU A 321 14.87 -28.85 0.87
CA GLU A 321 13.93 -29.03 1.97
C GLU A 321 12.80 -28.01 1.86
N LYS A 322 11.60 -28.45 1.48
CA LYS A 322 10.39 -27.61 1.40
C LYS A 322 9.76 -27.50 2.79
N LEU A 323 9.59 -26.27 3.27
CA LEU A 323 9.01 -25.96 4.58
C LEU A 323 7.49 -25.81 4.53
N GLY A 324 6.95 -25.34 3.39
CA GLY A 324 5.53 -25.14 3.20
C GLY A 324 5.17 -24.62 1.81
N GLU A 325 3.88 -24.58 1.52
CA GLU A 325 3.30 -23.98 0.32
C GLU A 325 1.97 -23.32 0.68
N GLY A 326 1.79 -22.08 0.25
CA GLY A 326 0.58 -21.29 0.48
C GLY A 326 0.09 -20.60 -0.79
N GLY A 327 -0.94 -19.76 -0.67
CA GLY A 327 -1.52 -19.03 -1.80
C GLY A 327 -0.53 -18.15 -2.56
N TYR A 328 0.55 -17.74 -1.90
CA TYR A 328 1.56 -16.80 -2.39
C TYR A 328 2.83 -17.47 -2.92
N GLY A 329 3.00 -18.79 -2.75
CA GLY A 329 4.20 -19.50 -3.21
C GLY A 329 4.68 -20.64 -2.31
N SER A 330 5.85 -21.17 -2.63
CA SER A 330 6.51 -22.26 -1.88
C SER A 330 7.66 -21.72 -1.05
N VAL A 331 7.79 -22.20 0.19
CA VAL A 331 8.88 -21.81 1.10
C VAL A 331 9.84 -22.98 1.27
N PHE A 332 11.14 -22.71 1.16
CA PHE A 332 12.22 -23.68 1.27
C PHE A 332 13.19 -23.28 2.37
N LYS A 333 13.89 -24.24 2.94
CA LYS A 333 15.01 -23.97 3.85
C LYS A 333 16.29 -23.83 3.05
N GLY A 334 17.01 -22.74 3.30
CA GLY A 334 18.32 -22.49 2.75
C GLY A 334 19.39 -22.35 3.82
N LYS A 335 20.64 -22.28 3.36
CA LYS A 335 21.80 -21.97 4.18
C LYS A 335 22.68 -21.00 3.41
N LEU A 336 22.95 -19.84 3.99
CA LEU A 336 23.83 -18.83 3.39
C LEU A 336 25.30 -19.27 3.47
N SER A 337 26.15 -18.67 2.64
CA SER A 337 27.61 -18.86 2.67
C SER A 337 28.23 -18.50 4.03
N SER A 338 27.60 -17.60 4.78
CA SER A 338 27.93 -17.29 6.19
C SER A 338 27.67 -18.44 7.17
N GLY A 339 26.94 -19.48 6.74
CA GLY A 339 26.54 -20.62 7.57
C GLY A 339 25.16 -20.50 8.21
N SER A 340 24.51 -19.33 8.14
CA SER A 340 23.18 -19.08 8.72
C SER A 340 22.07 -19.81 7.95
N CYS A 341 21.16 -20.46 8.66
CA CYS A 341 19.94 -21.02 8.08
C CYS A 341 18.93 -19.91 7.75
N VAL A 342 18.27 -20.02 6.60
CA VAL A 342 17.29 -19.04 6.10
C VAL A 342 16.04 -19.73 5.56
N ALA A 343 14.93 -19.00 5.48
CA ALA A 343 13.72 -19.43 4.78
C ALA A 343 13.60 -18.66 3.46
N ILE A 344 13.48 -19.38 2.35
CA ILE A 344 13.42 -18.86 0.99
C ILE A 344 11.99 -19.03 0.46
N LYS A 345 11.23 -17.94 0.40
CA LYS A 345 9.86 -17.91 -0.15
C LYS A 345 9.93 -17.62 -1.64
N MET A 346 9.67 -18.63 -2.46
CA MET A 346 9.55 -18.53 -3.91
C MET A 346 8.11 -18.15 -4.28
N LEU A 347 7.93 -16.98 -4.86
CA LEU A 347 6.61 -16.49 -5.22
C LEU A 347 6.12 -17.14 -6.52
N SER A 348 4.87 -17.62 -6.52
CA SER A 348 4.28 -18.31 -7.68
C SER A 348 3.86 -17.33 -8.78
N LYS A 349 4.14 -17.69 -10.05
CA LYS A 349 3.76 -16.91 -11.24
C LYS A 349 2.25 -16.74 -11.44
N THR A 350 1.43 -17.54 -10.79
CA THR A 350 0.04 -17.76 -11.19
C THR A 350 -0.98 -16.78 -10.59
N LYS A 351 -0.61 -15.92 -9.63
CA LYS A 351 -1.61 -15.11 -8.90
C LYS A 351 -1.36 -13.61 -8.76
N GLY A 352 -0.23 -13.05 -9.19
CA GLY A 352 -0.01 -11.61 -9.06
C GLY A 352 1.05 -11.07 -10.01
N ARG A 353 0.83 -9.84 -10.52
CA ARG A 353 1.76 -9.06 -11.35
C ARG A 353 3.02 -8.59 -10.57
N GLY A 354 3.47 -9.36 -9.57
CA GLY A 354 4.54 -8.97 -8.64
C GLY A 354 4.08 -8.09 -7.46
N HIS A 355 2.79 -7.75 -7.34
CA HIS A 355 2.31 -6.88 -6.26
C HIS A 355 2.64 -7.38 -4.85
N ASP A 356 2.47 -8.68 -4.58
CA ASP A 356 2.76 -9.26 -3.26
C ASP A 356 4.26 -9.15 -2.93
N PHE A 357 5.14 -9.38 -3.92
CA PHE A 357 6.58 -9.19 -3.79
C PHE A 357 6.92 -7.76 -3.40
N ILE A 358 6.38 -6.79 -4.14
CA ILE A 358 6.66 -5.37 -3.94
C ILE A 358 6.09 -4.91 -2.58
N SER A 359 4.87 -5.31 -2.23
CA SER A 359 4.24 -4.99 -0.94
C SER A 359 5.07 -5.53 0.22
N GLU A 360 5.53 -6.78 0.13
CA GLU A 360 6.32 -7.43 1.16
C GLU A 360 7.69 -6.73 1.29
N VAL A 361 8.43 -6.53 0.20
CA VAL A 361 9.74 -5.81 0.20
C VAL A 361 9.62 -4.38 0.73
N ALA A 362 8.60 -3.63 0.34
CA ALA A 362 8.45 -2.23 0.75
C ALA A 362 7.98 -2.04 2.19
N THR A 363 7.27 -3.03 2.74
CA THR A 363 6.69 -2.95 4.09
C THR A 363 7.64 -3.52 5.13
N ILE A 364 8.03 -4.79 5.02
CA ILE A 364 8.90 -5.45 6.02
C ILE A 364 10.37 -5.11 5.83
N GLY A 365 10.72 -4.54 4.67
CA GLY A 365 12.08 -4.15 4.31
C GLY A 365 12.76 -3.16 5.27
N ARG A 366 12.00 -2.51 6.15
CA ARG A 366 12.51 -1.48 7.06
C ARG A 366 12.22 -1.80 8.53
N ILE A 367 11.69 -2.99 8.81
CA ILE A 367 11.22 -3.38 10.14
C ILE A 367 12.25 -4.27 10.81
N HIS A 368 12.61 -3.91 12.05
CA HIS A 368 13.39 -4.78 12.92
C HIS A 368 12.76 -4.78 14.31
N HIS A 369 12.07 -5.85 14.65
CA HIS A 369 11.41 -6.01 15.94
C HIS A 369 11.47 -7.47 16.39
N GLN A 370 11.59 -7.70 17.70
CA GLN A 370 11.76 -9.05 18.27
C GLN A 370 10.59 -9.99 17.91
N ASN A 371 9.38 -9.44 17.73
CA ASN A 371 8.15 -10.18 17.41
C ASN A 371 7.64 -10.00 15.97
N VAL A 372 8.49 -9.57 15.04
CA VAL A 372 8.17 -9.50 13.60
C VAL A 372 9.28 -10.22 12.84
N VAL A 373 8.94 -11.01 11.84
CA VAL A 373 9.93 -11.78 11.08
C VAL A 373 10.86 -10.84 10.33
N GLN A 374 12.15 -11.12 10.36
CA GLN A 374 13.14 -10.32 9.66
C GLN A 374 13.31 -10.81 8.22
N LEU A 375 13.00 -9.95 7.26
CA LEU A 375 13.50 -10.10 5.89
C LEU A 375 15.01 -9.83 5.91
N ILE A 376 15.80 -10.76 5.38
CA ILE A 376 17.26 -10.66 5.26
C ILE A 376 17.65 -10.11 3.88
N GLY A 377 16.85 -10.42 2.86
CA GLY A 377 17.08 -9.95 1.50
C GLY A 377 16.07 -10.53 0.53
N PHE A 378 16.29 -10.27 -0.74
CA PHE A 378 15.46 -10.78 -1.82
C PHE A 378 16.34 -11.14 -3.02
N CYS A 379 15.77 -11.93 -3.93
CA CYS A 379 16.43 -12.25 -5.18
C CYS A 379 15.44 -12.18 -6.35
N VAL A 380 15.87 -11.57 -7.44
CA VAL A 380 15.09 -11.45 -8.68
C VAL A 380 15.96 -11.94 -9.83
N GLU A 381 15.59 -13.09 -10.40
CA GLU A 381 16.23 -13.65 -11.59
C GLU A 381 15.17 -14.08 -12.60
N GLY A 382 15.08 -13.39 -13.73
CA GLY A 382 14.05 -13.67 -14.72
C GLY A 382 12.65 -13.41 -14.16
N SER A 383 11.79 -14.41 -14.32
CA SER A 383 10.45 -14.43 -13.77
C SER A 383 10.37 -15.09 -12.38
N LYS A 384 11.52 -15.32 -11.74
CA LYS A 384 11.61 -15.93 -10.41
C LYS A 384 11.88 -14.83 -9.39
N HIS A 385 10.98 -14.72 -8.43
CA HIS A 385 11.09 -13.79 -7.32
C HIS A 385 11.19 -14.60 -6.03
N ALA A 386 12.21 -14.33 -5.23
CA ALA A 386 12.46 -14.99 -3.96
C ALA A 386 12.62 -13.96 -2.86
N LEU A 387 12.06 -14.25 -1.69
CA LEU A 387 12.27 -13.49 -0.46
C LEU A 387 13.02 -14.37 0.53
N VAL A 388 14.02 -13.80 1.19
CA VAL A 388 14.89 -14.51 2.13
C VAL A 388 14.65 -13.99 3.52
N TYR A 389 14.16 -14.86 4.40
CA TYR A 389 13.85 -14.56 5.79
C TYR A 389 14.80 -15.28 6.74
N GLU A 390 14.86 -14.81 7.97
CA GLU A 390 15.38 -15.62 9.07
C GLU A 390 14.62 -16.96 9.17
N PHE A 391 15.35 -18.03 9.49
CA PHE A 391 14.74 -19.35 9.62
C PHE A 391 14.10 -19.54 10.99
N MET A 392 12.81 -19.92 10.97
CA MET A 392 12.00 -20.15 12.17
C MET A 392 11.89 -21.66 12.44
N SER A 393 12.75 -22.18 13.33
CA SER A 393 12.97 -23.62 13.48
C SER A 393 11.77 -24.40 14.02
N ASN A 394 10.89 -23.76 14.77
CA ASN A 394 9.69 -24.40 15.35
C ASN A 394 8.44 -24.23 14.47
N GLY A 395 8.58 -23.64 13.28
CA GLY A 395 7.50 -23.50 12.32
C GLY A 395 6.38 -22.56 12.79
N SER A 396 5.17 -22.81 12.30
CA SER A 396 3.99 -21.97 12.51
C SER A 396 3.17 -22.41 13.74
N LEU A 397 2.52 -21.44 14.39
CA LEU A 397 1.78 -21.64 15.65
C LEU A 397 0.60 -22.61 15.50
N ASP A 398 -0.06 -22.66 14.33
CA ASP A 398 -1.14 -23.61 14.02
C ASP A 398 -0.73 -25.07 14.26
N LYS A 399 0.54 -25.42 13.97
CA LYS A 399 1.09 -26.77 14.19
C LYS A 399 1.24 -27.10 15.67
N ILE A 400 1.26 -26.11 16.56
CA ILE A 400 1.38 -26.30 18.00
C ILE A 400 0.00 -26.30 18.64
N ILE A 401 -0.82 -25.28 18.40
CA ILE A 401 -2.12 -25.13 19.08
C ILE A 401 -3.17 -26.14 18.61
N PHE A 402 -3.02 -26.70 17.41
CA PHE A 402 -3.93 -27.72 16.87
C PHE A 402 -3.28 -29.11 16.74
N SER A 403 -2.08 -29.31 17.32
CA SER A 403 -1.40 -30.61 17.28
C SER A 403 -2.22 -31.67 18.00
N LYS A 404 -2.30 -32.87 17.40
CA LYS A 404 -2.80 -34.08 18.09
C LYS A 404 -1.68 -34.86 18.78
N ASP A 405 -0.43 -34.48 18.54
CA ASP A 405 0.74 -35.13 19.11
C ASP A 405 1.08 -34.50 20.46
N LYS A 406 0.89 -35.28 21.54
CA LYS A 406 1.12 -34.87 22.93
C LYS A 406 2.61 -34.69 23.28
N SER A 407 3.53 -35.04 22.39
CA SER A 407 4.97 -34.88 22.64
C SER A 407 5.42 -33.40 22.64
N ILE A 408 4.64 -32.50 22.03
CA ILE A 408 4.86 -31.04 22.01
C ILE A 408 3.67 -30.37 22.71
N GLU A 409 3.37 -30.77 23.93
CA GLU A 409 2.31 -30.13 24.72
C GLU A 409 2.88 -28.95 25.49
N PHE A 410 2.54 -27.72 25.08
CA PHE A 410 2.86 -26.52 25.84
C PHE A 410 1.88 -26.34 26.99
N GLY A 411 2.37 -25.89 28.14
CA GLY A 411 1.51 -25.32 29.17
C GLY A 411 0.86 -24.02 28.68
N TYR A 412 -0.24 -23.63 29.32
CA TYR A 412 -0.94 -22.39 28.96
C TYR A 412 -0.10 -21.14 29.27
N ASP A 413 0.84 -21.22 30.20
CA ASP A 413 1.85 -20.19 30.47
C ASP A 413 2.64 -19.82 29.21
N LYS A 414 3.08 -20.83 28.45
CA LYS A 414 3.88 -20.64 27.24
C LYS A 414 3.03 -20.11 26.09
N ILE A 415 1.82 -20.63 25.91
CA ILE A 415 0.86 -20.12 24.93
C ILE A 415 0.51 -18.65 25.20
N TYR A 416 0.35 -18.29 26.46
CA TYR A 416 0.06 -16.94 26.87
C TYR A 416 1.24 -15.97 26.64
N ASN A 417 2.47 -16.41 26.92
CA ASN A 417 3.67 -15.64 26.56
C ASN A 417 3.79 -15.44 25.04
N ILE A 418 3.42 -16.44 24.24
CA ILE A 418 3.32 -16.32 22.78
C ILE A 418 2.26 -15.26 22.41
N ALA A 419 1.08 -15.28 23.05
CA ALA A 419 0.03 -14.30 22.76
C ALA A 419 0.48 -12.86 23.04
N ILE A 420 1.18 -12.63 24.17
CA ILE A 420 1.76 -11.33 24.51
C ILE A 420 2.81 -10.90 23.47
N GLY A 421 3.69 -11.81 23.05
CA GLY A 421 4.68 -11.52 22.02
C GLY A 421 4.05 -11.13 20.69
N VAL A 422 3.01 -11.85 20.25
CA VAL A 422 2.24 -11.47 19.05
C VAL A 422 1.60 -10.10 19.21
N ALA A 423 0.96 -9.83 20.36
CA ALA A 423 0.33 -8.54 20.64
C ALA A 423 1.34 -7.38 20.56
N ARG A 424 2.54 -7.55 21.12
CA ARG A 424 3.65 -6.59 21.03
C ARG A 424 4.12 -6.38 19.59
N GLY A 425 4.21 -7.46 18.81
CA GLY A 425 4.54 -7.39 17.38
C GLY A 425 3.54 -6.55 16.58
N ILE A 426 2.24 -6.78 16.76
CA ILE A 426 1.19 -6.02 16.06
C ILE A 426 1.14 -4.58 16.59
N ALA A 427 1.29 -4.36 17.90
CA ALA A 427 1.37 -3.03 18.48
C ALA A 427 2.50 -2.19 17.87
N TYR A 428 3.67 -2.80 17.67
CA TYR A 428 4.79 -2.19 16.96
C TYR A 428 4.45 -1.84 15.51
N LEU A 429 3.77 -2.73 14.77
CA LEU A 429 3.32 -2.42 13.40
C LEU A 429 2.36 -1.23 13.35
N HIS A 430 1.47 -1.10 14.34
CA HIS A 430 0.44 -0.06 14.35
C HIS A 430 0.94 1.31 14.80
N HIS A 431 1.86 1.37 15.76
CA HIS A 431 2.27 2.61 16.43
C HIS A 431 3.79 2.75 16.67
N GLY A 432 4.58 1.71 16.41
CA GLY A 432 6.04 1.70 16.63
C GLY A 432 6.86 2.07 15.39
N CYS A 433 6.22 2.20 14.23
CA CYS A 433 6.83 2.57 12.96
C CYS A 433 6.47 4.01 12.58
N GLU A 434 7.28 4.65 11.73
CA GLU A 434 7.01 6.00 11.18
C GLU A 434 5.72 6.05 10.34
N MET A 435 5.40 4.92 9.69
CA MET A 435 4.14 4.67 9.01
C MET A 435 3.41 3.54 9.74
N GLN A 436 2.10 3.66 9.89
CA GLN A 436 1.24 2.60 10.39
C GLN A 436 1.19 1.45 9.37
N ILE A 437 1.47 0.24 9.82
CA ILE A 437 1.46 -0.97 8.98
C ILE A 437 0.27 -1.83 9.38
N LEU A 438 -0.66 -2.03 8.44
CA LEU A 438 -1.80 -2.91 8.61
C LEU A 438 -1.51 -4.24 7.94
N HIS A 439 -1.69 -5.34 8.66
CA HIS A 439 -1.29 -6.67 8.21
C HIS A 439 -2.38 -7.37 7.39
N PHE A 440 -3.64 -7.26 7.81
CA PHE A 440 -4.85 -7.86 7.21
C PHE A 440 -4.92 -9.39 7.14
N ASP A 441 -3.84 -10.11 7.48
CA ASP A 441 -3.81 -11.58 7.50
C ASP A 441 -3.25 -12.17 8.80
N ILE A 442 -3.64 -11.63 9.95
CA ILE A 442 -3.25 -12.18 11.26
C ILE A 442 -4.04 -13.47 11.53
N LYS A 443 -3.31 -14.60 11.63
CA LYS A 443 -3.86 -15.95 11.88
C LYS A 443 -2.77 -16.89 12.40
N PRO A 444 -3.09 -18.04 13.04
CA PRO A 444 -2.08 -18.94 13.60
C PRO A 444 -1.01 -19.42 12.60
N HIS A 445 -1.38 -19.61 11.34
CA HIS A 445 -0.43 -20.01 10.28
C HIS A 445 0.69 -18.98 10.03
N ASN A 446 0.37 -17.70 10.23
CA ASN A 446 1.27 -16.58 9.94
C ASN A 446 2.06 -16.13 11.19
N ILE A 447 1.92 -16.84 12.31
CA ILE A 447 2.76 -16.64 13.51
C ILE A 447 3.83 -17.73 13.53
N LEU A 448 5.08 -17.35 13.31
CA LEU A 448 6.21 -18.29 13.31
C LEU A 448 6.96 -18.26 14.63
N LEU A 449 7.61 -19.37 14.99
CA LEU A 449 8.30 -19.55 16.26
C LEU A 449 9.79 -19.87 16.04
N ASP A 450 10.66 -19.08 16.68
CA ASP A 450 12.11 -19.31 16.62
C ASP A 450 12.52 -20.47 17.53
N ASP A 451 13.82 -20.74 17.64
CA ASP A 451 14.40 -21.81 18.47
C ASP A 451 14.04 -21.71 19.96
N LYS A 452 13.73 -20.50 20.43
CA LYS A 452 13.34 -20.21 21.82
C LYS A 452 11.83 -20.08 21.98
N PHE A 453 11.04 -20.38 20.94
CA PHE A 453 9.60 -20.21 20.89
C PHE A 453 9.15 -18.75 21.05
N ILE A 454 9.99 -17.79 20.68
CA ILE A 454 9.60 -16.38 20.57
C ILE A 454 8.76 -16.23 19.30
N PRO A 455 7.55 -15.65 19.39
CA PRO A 455 6.67 -15.50 18.25
C PRO A 455 7.07 -14.32 17.36
N LYS A 456 6.96 -14.52 16.05
CA LYS A 456 7.15 -13.50 15.04
C LYS A 456 5.99 -13.48 14.05
N VAL A 457 5.38 -12.32 13.88
CA VAL A 457 4.38 -12.07 12.84
C VAL A 457 5.05 -12.14 11.47
N SER A 458 4.46 -12.87 10.54
CA SER A 458 4.99 -13.13 9.20
C SER A 458 3.90 -13.04 8.12
N ASP A 459 4.32 -13.11 6.85
CA ASP A 459 3.48 -13.06 5.65
C ASP A 459 2.77 -11.71 5.41
N PHE A 460 3.56 -10.73 4.97
CA PHE A 460 3.12 -9.35 4.72
C PHE A 460 2.58 -9.14 3.29
N GLY A 461 2.20 -10.21 2.58
CA GLY A 461 1.72 -10.13 1.19
C GLY A 461 0.49 -9.24 1.01
N LEU A 462 -0.36 -9.13 2.03
CA LEU A 462 -1.54 -8.25 2.05
C LEU A 462 -1.30 -6.92 2.78
N ALA A 463 -0.12 -6.72 3.37
CA ALA A 463 0.13 -5.61 4.26
C ALA A 463 0.15 -4.26 3.52
N LYS A 464 -0.20 -3.18 4.23
CA LYS A 464 -0.32 -1.82 3.69
C LYS A 464 0.26 -0.78 4.65
N LEU A 465 0.88 0.25 4.09
CA LEU A 465 1.48 1.39 4.80
C LEU A 465 0.54 2.60 4.78
N TYR A 466 0.33 3.23 5.94
CA TYR A 466 -0.51 4.43 6.10
C TYR A 466 0.17 5.49 6.98
N PRO A 467 -0.03 6.79 6.72
CA PRO A 467 0.40 7.83 7.65
C PRO A 467 -0.37 7.74 8.98
N ILE A 468 0.31 7.95 10.10
CA ILE A 468 -0.27 7.84 11.46
C ILE A 468 -1.48 8.78 11.65
N ASP A 469 -1.48 9.93 10.96
CA ASP A 469 -2.51 10.98 11.10
C ASP A 469 -3.77 10.75 10.23
N ASN A 470 -3.80 9.73 9.37
CA ASN A 470 -4.93 9.38 8.51
C ASN A 470 -5.34 7.92 8.72
N SER A 471 -6.34 7.69 9.58
CA SER A 471 -6.81 6.34 9.94
C SER A 471 -7.79 5.71 8.94
N ILE A 472 -8.00 6.32 7.75
CA ILE A 472 -8.99 5.87 6.77
C ILE A 472 -8.31 5.09 5.66
N VAL A 473 -8.67 3.82 5.56
CA VAL A 473 -8.15 2.91 4.54
C VAL A 473 -9.17 2.67 3.43
N THR A 474 -8.86 3.05 2.20
CA THR A 474 -9.63 2.65 1.02
C THR A 474 -9.08 1.35 0.46
N MET A 475 -9.76 0.22 0.72
CA MET A 475 -9.46 -1.07 0.07
C MET A 475 -10.23 -1.21 -1.25
N THR A 476 -9.51 -1.55 -2.32
CA THR A 476 -10.08 -1.81 -3.67
C THR A 476 -10.37 -3.29 -3.91
N THR A 477 -9.92 -4.20 -3.05
CA THR A 477 -10.16 -5.65 -3.13
C THR A 477 -10.19 -6.22 -1.71
N VAL A 478 -11.19 -7.05 -1.39
CA VAL A 478 -11.27 -7.73 -0.11
C VAL A 478 -10.15 -8.78 -0.04
N GLY A 479 -9.16 -8.57 0.82
CA GLY A 479 -8.06 -9.49 1.08
C GLY A 479 -8.01 -9.85 2.56
N GLY A 480 -7.78 -11.12 2.86
CA GLY A 480 -7.68 -11.67 4.23
C GLY A 480 -8.17 -13.11 4.29
N THR A 481 -8.02 -13.76 5.45
CA THR A 481 -8.47 -15.14 5.66
C THR A 481 -9.87 -15.19 6.30
N ILE A 482 -10.80 -15.91 5.68
CA ILE A 482 -12.17 -16.11 6.18
C ILE A 482 -12.10 -16.67 7.60
N GLY A 483 -12.81 -16.03 8.54
CA GLY A 483 -12.78 -16.37 9.96
C GLY A 483 -11.93 -15.47 10.84
N TYR A 484 -10.99 -14.75 10.26
CA TYR A 484 -10.17 -13.75 10.96
C TYR A 484 -10.45 -12.32 10.46
N MET A 485 -11.09 -12.19 9.29
CA MET A 485 -11.45 -10.89 8.73
C MET A 485 -12.51 -10.17 9.57
N ALA A 486 -12.25 -8.89 9.81
CA ALA A 486 -13.17 -8.02 10.55
C ALA A 486 -14.45 -7.70 9.74
N PRO A 487 -15.61 -7.52 10.40
CA PRO A 487 -16.89 -7.29 9.72
C PRO A 487 -16.90 -6.06 8.80
N GLU A 488 -16.22 -4.98 9.18
CA GLU A 488 -16.16 -3.73 8.40
C GLU A 488 -15.46 -3.88 7.04
N LEU A 489 -14.73 -4.98 6.80
CA LEU A 489 -14.15 -5.31 5.49
C LEU A 489 -15.22 -5.72 4.46
N PHE A 490 -16.38 -6.19 4.94
CA PHE A 490 -17.49 -6.64 4.09
C PHE A 490 -18.72 -5.74 4.21
N TYR A 491 -18.97 -5.20 5.41
CA TYR A 491 -20.14 -4.39 5.72
C TYR A 491 -19.75 -2.93 5.93
N LYS A 492 -19.90 -2.13 4.87
CA LYS A 492 -19.53 -0.70 4.85
C LYS A 492 -20.29 0.16 5.86
N ASN A 493 -21.40 -0.32 6.41
CA ASN A 493 -22.23 0.35 7.41
C ASN A 493 -21.78 0.10 8.86
N ILE A 494 -20.88 -0.85 9.12
CA ILE A 494 -20.42 -1.20 10.47
C ILE A 494 -19.33 -0.25 10.99
N GLY A 495 -18.54 0.32 10.09
CA GLY A 495 -17.47 1.24 10.45
C GLY A 495 -16.45 1.41 9.33
N ARG A 496 -15.38 2.16 9.62
CA ARG A 496 -14.28 2.41 8.67
C ARG A 496 -13.14 1.42 8.89
N ILE A 497 -12.52 0.98 7.79
CA ILE A 497 -11.33 0.12 7.82
C ILE A 497 -10.16 0.93 8.41
N SER A 498 -9.49 0.34 9.41
CA SER A 498 -8.36 0.93 10.14
C SER A 498 -7.53 -0.17 10.79
N TYR A 499 -6.54 0.18 11.62
CA TYR A 499 -5.79 -0.79 12.44
C TYR A 499 -6.67 -1.65 13.36
N LYS A 500 -7.91 -1.22 13.63
CA LYS A 500 -8.91 -2.01 14.38
C LYS A 500 -9.31 -3.31 13.67
N SER A 501 -9.09 -3.43 12.37
CA SER A 501 -9.33 -4.68 11.64
C SER A 501 -8.31 -5.77 12.03
N ASP A 502 -7.04 -5.41 12.22
CA ASP A 502 -6.02 -6.33 12.74
C ASP A 502 -6.27 -6.69 14.22
N VAL A 503 -6.81 -5.75 15.01
CA VAL A 503 -7.22 -6.02 16.41
C VAL A 503 -8.27 -7.12 16.44
N TYR A 504 -9.27 -7.08 15.54
CA TYR A 504 -10.28 -8.13 15.42
C TYR A 504 -9.64 -9.48 15.07
N SER A 505 -8.76 -9.51 14.05
CA SER A 505 -8.05 -10.74 13.66
C SER A 505 -7.21 -11.30 14.80
N PHE A 506 -6.56 -10.44 15.61
CA PHE A 506 -5.86 -10.85 16.82
C PHE A 506 -6.81 -11.43 17.87
N GLY A 507 -7.99 -10.84 18.07
CA GLY A 507 -9.01 -11.39 18.97
C GLY A 507 -9.44 -12.80 18.58
N MET A 508 -9.66 -13.04 17.28
CA MET A 508 -9.96 -14.36 16.74
C MET A 508 -8.81 -15.36 16.97
N LEU A 509 -7.57 -14.95 16.71
CA LEU A 509 -6.36 -15.74 17.01
C LEU A 509 -6.28 -16.08 18.50
N LEU A 510 -6.48 -15.09 19.38
CA LEU A 510 -6.38 -15.25 20.83
C LEU A 510 -7.43 -16.25 21.36
N MET A 511 -8.62 -16.25 20.77
CA MET A 511 -9.69 -17.21 21.07
C MET A 511 -9.30 -18.66 20.72
N GLU A 512 -8.63 -18.87 19.58
CA GLU A 512 -8.14 -20.21 19.19
C GLU A 512 -6.97 -20.65 20.07
N MET A 513 -6.12 -19.72 20.50
CA MET A 513 -5.03 -20.01 21.43
C MET A 513 -5.57 -20.42 22.82
N ALA A 514 -6.61 -19.74 23.30
CA ALA A 514 -7.23 -20.03 24.59
C ALA A 514 -8.01 -21.37 24.58
N SER A 515 -8.64 -21.71 23.46
CA SER A 515 -9.45 -22.93 23.34
C SER A 515 -8.70 -24.14 22.80
N ARG A 516 -7.55 -23.93 22.14
CA ARG A 516 -6.84 -24.93 21.32
C ARG A 516 -7.72 -25.59 20.25
N ARG A 517 -8.79 -24.90 19.83
CA ARG A 517 -9.77 -25.37 18.85
C ARG A 517 -9.85 -24.36 17.70
N LYS A 518 -10.13 -24.85 16.49
CA LYS A 518 -10.39 -23.97 15.34
C LYS A 518 -11.77 -23.33 15.48
N ASN A 519 -11.86 -22.03 15.22
CA ASN A 519 -13.12 -21.28 15.31
C ASN A 519 -14.12 -21.61 14.18
N LEU A 520 -13.64 -22.15 13.05
CA LEU A 520 -14.46 -22.57 11.90
C LEU A 520 -14.11 -24.00 11.50
N ASN A 521 -14.99 -24.94 11.81
CA ASN A 521 -14.93 -26.27 11.21
C ASN A 521 -15.60 -26.24 9.83
N SER A 522 -14.82 -26.21 8.75
CA SER A 522 -15.30 -26.41 7.38
C SER A 522 -15.70 -27.86 7.05
N HIS A 523 -15.92 -28.70 8.07
CA HIS A 523 -16.22 -30.12 7.93
C HIS A 523 -17.36 -30.62 8.83
N VAL A 524 -18.19 -29.74 9.38
CA VAL A 524 -19.33 -30.17 10.21
C VAL A 524 -20.63 -30.00 9.44
N GLU A 525 -21.11 -31.11 8.87
CA GLU A 525 -22.45 -31.32 8.29
C GLU A 525 -23.58 -31.30 9.35
N HIS A 526 -23.34 -30.76 10.54
CA HIS A 526 -24.34 -30.61 11.59
C HIS A 526 -24.40 -29.17 12.09
N SER A 527 -25.43 -28.46 11.64
CA SER A 527 -25.79 -27.07 11.91
C SER A 527 -26.21 -26.75 13.36
N SER A 528 -25.75 -27.51 14.35
CA SER A 528 -26.10 -27.32 15.77
C SER A 528 -24.96 -26.91 16.69
N GLN A 529 -23.74 -26.70 16.18
CA GLN A 529 -22.63 -26.18 16.99
C GLN A 529 -22.67 -24.65 17.03
N ILE A 530 -23.07 -24.10 18.18
CA ILE A 530 -23.05 -22.67 18.49
C ILE A 530 -21.64 -22.11 18.21
N TYR A 531 -21.57 -20.95 17.54
CA TYR A 531 -20.32 -20.22 17.29
C TYR A 531 -19.51 -20.10 18.58
N PHE A 532 -18.28 -20.63 18.62
CA PHE A 532 -17.51 -20.82 19.85
C PHE A 532 -17.42 -19.56 20.73
N PRO A 533 -17.15 -18.36 20.18
CA PRO A 533 -17.22 -17.13 20.96
C PRO A 533 -18.58 -16.90 21.64
N SER A 534 -19.70 -17.19 20.96
CA SER A 534 -21.05 -16.95 21.50
C SER A 534 -21.35 -17.89 22.65
N TRP A 535 -20.96 -19.15 22.50
CA TRP A 535 -21.12 -20.16 23.53
C TRP A 535 -20.32 -19.83 24.79
N ILE A 536 -19.04 -19.45 24.64
CA ILE A 536 -18.17 -19.16 25.80
C ILE A 536 -18.50 -17.82 26.48
N TYR A 537 -19.14 -16.88 25.77
CA TYR A 537 -19.54 -15.59 26.33
C TYR A 537 -20.65 -15.73 27.39
N ASP A 538 -21.71 -16.45 27.06
CA ASP A 538 -22.81 -16.69 27.99
C ASP A 538 -22.33 -17.47 29.22
N TYR A 539 -21.40 -18.42 29.03
CA TYR A 539 -20.80 -19.19 30.10
C TYR A 539 -19.97 -18.34 31.08
N ILE A 540 -19.09 -17.46 30.59
CA ILE A 540 -18.26 -16.59 31.43
C ILE A 540 -19.12 -15.56 32.19
N ARG A 541 -20.19 -15.06 31.58
CA ARG A 541 -21.11 -14.09 32.22
C ARG A 541 -21.91 -14.72 33.36
N GLU A 542 -22.28 -16.00 33.24
CA GLU A 542 -23.14 -16.69 34.20
C GLU A 542 -22.39 -17.28 35.42
N GLU A 543 -21.06 -17.10 35.51
CA GLU A 543 -20.20 -17.64 36.58
C GLU A 543 -20.44 -19.12 36.90
N LYS A 544 -20.78 -19.93 35.88
CA LYS A 544 -20.95 -21.37 36.06
C LYS A 544 -19.57 -22.02 36.20
N ASP A 545 -19.26 -22.52 37.40
CA ASP A 545 -17.95 -23.06 37.79
C ASP A 545 -17.62 -24.48 37.23
N ILE A 546 -18.38 -25.02 36.29
CA ILE A 546 -18.23 -26.44 35.88
C ILE A 546 -18.08 -26.58 34.36
N GLU A 547 -17.00 -27.30 33.97
CA GLU A 547 -16.62 -27.82 32.64
C GLU A 547 -15.66 -27.02 31.74
N MET A 548 -14.67 -26.32 32.31
CA MET A 548 -13.36 -26.30 31.61
C MET A 548 -12.74 -27.71 31.52
N GLU A 549 -13.25 -28.70 32.25
CA GLU A 549 -12.85 -30.11 32.19
C GLU A 549 -12.98 -30.72 30.78
N GLU A 550 -13.92 -30.27 29.93
CA GLU A 550 -13.98 -30.69 28.52
C GLU A 550 -12.87 -30.07 27.64
N MET A 551 -12.25 -28.97 28.09
CA MET A 551 -11.07 -28.38 27.45
C MET A 551 -9.74 -28.93 28.00
N GLY A 552 -9.78 -29.75 29.05
CA GLY A 552 -8.62 -30.41 29.66
C GLY A 552 -8.61 -30.33 31.19
N ASP A 553 -7.64 -31.00 31.80
CA ASP A 553 -7.34 -30.88 33.23
C ASP A 553 -6.48 -29.61 33.42
N PHE A 554 -7.06 -28.56 34.02
CA PHE A 554 -6.42 -27.25 34.20
C PHE A 554 -6.06 -26.99 35.65
N THR A 555 -4.85 -26.48 35.89
CA THR A 555 -4.50 -25.85 37.17
C THR A 555 -5.24 -24.52 37.34
N GLU A 556 -5.45 -24.07 38.59
CA GLU A 556 -6.12 -22.79 38.90
C GLU A 556 -5.43 -21.59 38.25
N GLU A 557 -4.11 -21.63 38.13
CA GLU A 557 -3.32 -20.63 37.41
C GLU A 557 -3.65 -20.61 35.91
N GLU A 558 -3.75 -21.78 35.28
CA GLU A 558 -4.12 -21.88 33.86
C GLU A 558 -5.55 -21.44 33.62
N LYS A 559 -6.48 -21.71 34.56
CA LYS A 559 -7.86 -21.19 34.49
C LYS A 559 -7.88 -19.67 34.42
N LYS A 560 -7.07 -18.99 35.24
CA LYS A 560 -6.94 -17.54 35.22
C LYS A 560 -6.35 -17.04 33.90
N ILE A 561 -5.34 -17.72 33.36
CA ILE A 561 -4.73 -17.36 32.07
C ILE A 561 -5.76 -17.45 30.94
N VAL A 562 -6.45 -18.58 30.83
CA VAL A 562 -7.47 -18.82 29.80
C VAL A 562 -8.60 -17.81 29.90
N LYS A 563 -9.14 -17.60 31.11
CA LYS A 563 -10.19 -16.60 31.36
C LYS A 563 -9.75 -15.20 30.93
N LYS A 564 -8.51 -14.81 31.24
CA LYS A 564 -7.95 -13.52 30.83
C LYS A 564 -7.88 -13.40 29.30
N MET A 565 -7.33 -14.42 28.62
CA MET A 565 -7.23 -14.43 27.15
C MET A 565 -8.61 -14.29 26.49
N ILE A 566 -9.62 -14.98 27.00
CA ILE A 566 -10.99 -14.93 26.46
C ILE A 566 -11.62 -13.54 26.65
N ILE A 567 -11.49 -12.93 27.83
CA ILE A 567 -12.02 -11.58 28.09
C ILE A 567 -11.36 -10.56 27.15
N VAL A 568 -10.04 -10.61 27.00
CA VAL A 568 -9.32 -9.74 26.06
C VAL A 568 -9.76 -9.99 24.62
N ALA A 569 -9.95 -11.27 24.24
CA ALA A 569 -10.45 -11.61 22.91
C ALA A 569 -11.84 -11.01 22.65
N PHE A 570 -12.75 -11.04 23.63
CA PHE A 570 -14.07 -10.41 23.49
C PHE A 570 -14.01 -8.91 23.26
N TRP A 571 -13.07 -8.20 23.89
CA TRP A 571 -12.86 -6.78 23.62
C TRP A 571 -12.36 -6.55 22.18
N CYS A 572 -11.49 -7.43 21.70
CA CYS A 572 -10.94 -7.34 20.35
C CYS A 572 -11.96 -7.65 19.24
N ILE A 573 -12.93 -8.56 19.47
CA ILE A 573 -13.89 -9.01 18.44
C ILE A 573 -15.22 -8.25 18.43
N GLN A 574 -15.29 -7.08 19.08
CA GLN A 574 -16.49 -6.24 19.04
C GLN A 574 -16.87 -5.86 17.59
N MET A 575 -18.17 -5.79 17.31
CA MET A 575 -18.65 -5.51 15.95
C MET A 575 -18.22 -4.14 15.45
N ASN A 576 -18.49 -3.11 16.23
CA ASN A 576 -18.09 -1.76 15.92
C ASN A 576 -16.57 -1.62 16.18
N PRO A 577 -15.77 -1.21 15.17
CA PRO A 577 -14.33 -1.05 15.35
C PRO A 577 -13.95 -0.01 16.41
N ASP A 578 -14.80 0.98 16.69
CA ASP A 578 -14.51 2.02 17.69
C ASP A 578 -14.50 1.45 19.12
N ASP A 579 -15.28 0.41 19.39
CA ASP A 579 -15.39 -0.25 20.70
C ASP A 579 -14.21 -1.19 21.00
N ARG A 580 -13.41 -1.54 19.97
CA ARG A 580 -12.23 -2.39 20.13
C ARG A 580 -11.07 -1.58 20.76
N PRO A 581 -10.26 -2.16 21.67
CA PRO A 581 -9.07 -1.49 22.20
C PRO A 581 -7.98 -1.29 21.12
N SER A 582 -7.00 -0.44 21.38
CA SER A 582 -5.76 -0.41 20.58
C SER A 582 -4.85 -1.58 20.97
N MET A 583 -3.95 -2.01 20.08
CA MET A 583 -3.03 -3.11 20.43
C MET A 583 -2.09 -2.79 21.60
N ASN A 584 -1.72 -1.53 21.81
CA ASN A 584 -1.01 -1.12 23.04
C ASN A 584 -1.86 -1.40 24.28
N LYS A 585 -3.17 -1.08 24.23
CA LYS A 585 -4.08 -1.36 25.33
C LYS A 585 -4.30 -2.86 25.53
N VAL A 586 -4.34 -3.64 24.46
CA VAL A 586 -4.42 -5.10 24.51
C VAL A 586 -3.20 -5.70 25.22
N VAL A 587 -1.99 -5.20 24.93
CA VAL A 587 -0.77 -5.61 25.65
C VAL A 587 -0.89 -5.29 27.14
N GLU A 588 -1.33 -4.08 27.52
CA GLU A 588 -1.58 -3.73 28.93
C GLU A 588 -2.60 -4.65 29.60
N MET A 589 -3.69 -4.99 28.92
CA MET A 589 -4.75 -5.87 29.46
C MET A 589 -4.24 -7.30 29.64
N LEU A 590 -3.41 -7.80 28.72
CA LEU A 590 -2.79 -9.10 28.84
C LEU A 590 -1.78 -9.10 29.99
N GLU A 591 -0.91 -8.11 30.09
CA GLU A 591 0.14 -8.07 31.13
C GLU A 591 -0.38 -7.70 32.53
N GLY A 592 -1.51 -6.99 32.62
CA GLY A 592 -2.12 -6.53 33.86
C GLY A 592 -2.92 -7.59 34.63
N ASP A 593 -3.47 -7.19 35.78
CA ASP A 593 -4.25 -8.08 36.65
C ASP A 593 -5.63 -8.40 36.08
N ILE A 594 -6.04 -9.67 36.16
CA ILE A 594 -7.36 -10.12 35.66
C ILE A 594 -8.53 -9.44 36.38
N GLU A 595 -8.36 -9.11 37.67
CA GLU A 595 -9.40 -8.48 38.50
C GLU A 595 -9.79 -7.09 38.01
N LYS A 596 -8.95 -6.45 37.19
CA LYS A 596 -9.20 -5.13 36.59
C LYS A 596 -9.92 -5.22 35.24
N LEU A 597 -10.16 -6.43 34.73
CA LEU A 597 -10.78 -6.63 33.42
C LEU A 597 -12.29 -6.83 33.57
N GLU A 598 -13.04 -5.95 32.95
CA GLU A 598 -14.49 -6.10 32.78
C GLU A 598 -14.80 -6.92 31.52
N ILE A 599 -15.90 -7.68 31.56
CA ILE A 599 -16.42 -8.40 30.39
C ILE A 599 -17.13 -7.35 29.51
N PRO A 600 -16.76 -7.21 28.21
CA PRO A 600 -17.41 -6.26 27.32
C PRO A 600 -18.85 -6.68 27.01
N PRO A 601 -19.68 -5.82 26.40
CA PRO A 601 -21.01 -6.20 25.90
C PRO A 601 -20.97 -7.37 24.90
N ASN A 602 -22.11 -8.05 24.74
CA ASN A 602 -22.23 -9.19 23.82
C ASN A 602 -21.99 -8.71 22.37
N PHE A 603 -21.13 -9.42 21.65
CA PHE A 603 -20.83 -9.13 20.25
C PHE A 603 -21.95 -9.72 19.37
N SER A 604 -22.80 -8.86 18.80
CA SER A 604 -23.86 -9.30 17.88
C SER A 604 -23.24 -9.83 16.59
N LEU A 605 -23.54 -11.06 16.13
CA LEU A 605 -23.00 -11.57 14.87
C LEU A 605 -23.58 -10.90 13.61
N TYR A 606 -24.62 -10.07 13.77
CA TYR A 606 -25.30 -9.39 12.67
C TYR A 606 -25.51 -7.90 12.97
N PRO A 607 -25.34 -7.01 11.98
CA PRO A 607 -25.77 -5.62 12.11
C PRO A 607 -27.29 -5.58 12.31
N TYR A 608 -27.75 -4.85 13.33
CA TYR A 608 -29.18 -4.54 13.48
C TYR A 608 -29.66 -3.81 12.23
N ASP A 609 -30.63 -4.39 11.51
CA ASP A 609 -31.43 -3.63 10.55
C ASP A 609 -32.16 -2.54 11.33
N ALA A 610 -31.73 -1.29 11.14
CA ALA A 610 -32.35 -0.11 11.71
C ALA A 610 -33.68 0.20 11.00
N THR A 611 -34.62 -0.75 11.01
CA THR A 611 -36.00 -0.55 10.56
C THR A 611 -36.96 -1.44 11.35
N GLU A 612 -37.02 -1.30 12.67
CA GLU A 612 -38.19 -1.74 13.42
C GLU A 612 -38.36 -0.94 14.73
N ASN A 613 -38.65 0.35 14.57
CA ASN A 613 -39.21 1.16 15.65
C ASN A 613 -40.44 1.93 15.14
N SER A 614 -41.46 1.17 14.74
CA SER A 614 -42.86 1.61 14.87
C SER A 614 -43.78 0.41 14.61
N LYS A 615 -44.28 -0.22 15.67
CA LYS A 615 -45.68 -0.65 15.76
C LYS A 615 -45.98 -1.08 17.19
N GLN A 616 -46.58 -0.15 17.91
CA GLN A 616 -47.48 -0.43 19.02
C GLN A 616 -48.53 -1.46 18.59
N THR A 617 -48.67 -2.49 19.43
CA THR A 617 -49.89 -3.18 19.84
C THR A 617 -51.14 -2.95 18.97
N ILE A 618 -51.50 -3.94 18.13
CA ILE A 618 -52.90 -4.38 17.95
C ILE A 618 -52.88 -5.90 17.76
N ALA A 619 -53.53 -6.62 18.67
CA ALA A 619 -53.85 -8.03 18.56
C ALA A 619 -55.04 -8.25 17.62
N THR A 620 -54.97 -9.29 16.80
CA THR A 620 -56.01 -10.10 16.13
C THR A 620 -55.33 -10.79 14.94
N GLU A 621 -55.55 -12.03 14.50
CA GLU A 621 -56.15 -13.26 14.99
C GLU A 621 -56.04 -14.23 13.78
N PHE A 622 -55.92 -15.54 14.04
CA PHE A 622 -56.31 -16.65 13.16
C PHE A 622 -55.46 -17.13 11.93
N THR A 623 -54.76 -18.23 12.23
CA THR A 623 -54.81 -19.58 11.61
C THR A 623 -54.02 -19.98 10.37
N CYS A 624 -53.30 -21.08 10.60
CA CYS A 624 -52.70 -22.03 9.68
C CYS A 624 -53.77 -22.92 9.03
N SER A 625 -53.64 -23.23 7.74
CA SER A 625 -54.20 -24.45 7.15
C SER A 625 -53.25 -25.04 6.12
N SER A 626 -52.90 -26.30 6.35
CA SER A 626 -52.12 -27.18 5.50
C SER A 626 -52.91 -27.74 4.32
N SER A 627 -52.15 -28.28 3.35
CA SER A 627 -52.48 -29.32 2.35
C SER A 627 -53.46 -28.95 1.22
N TYR A 628 -53.01 -29.07 -0.04
CA TYR A 628 -53.17 -30.31 -0.83
C TYR A 628 -52.22 -30.34 -2.04
N SER A 629 -51.94 -31.57 -2.44
CA SER A 629 -50.87 -32.07 -3.29
C SER A 629 -51.32 -32.34 -4.74
N LEU A 630 -50.34 -32.70 -5.60
CA LEU A 630 -50.44 -33.44 -6.89
C LEU A 630 -50.87 -32.61 -8.10
N GLU A 631 -50.46 -32.91 -9.33
CA GLU A 631 -49.31 -33.56 -9.97
C GLU A 631 -49.43 -33.12 -11.45
N ILE A 632 -48.29 -32.93 -12.11
CA ILE A 632 -47.97 -33.25 -13.51
C ILE A 632 -49.12 -33.20 -14.56
N ASP A 633 -48.93 -32.33 -15.56
CA ASP A 633 -48.51 -32.77 -16.91
C ASP A 633 -47.22 -32.03 -17.32
#